data_AF-A0A9E0ICV3-F1
#
_entry.id   AF-A0A9E0ICV3-F1
#
_cell.length_a   1.000
_cell.length_b   1.000
_cell.length_c   1.000
_cell.angle_alpha   90.00
_cell.angle_beta   90.00
_cell.angle_gamma   90.00
#
_symmetry.space_group_name_H-M   'P 1'
#
loop_
_entity.id
_entity.type
_entity.pdbx_description
1 polymer ?
#
loop_
_entity_poly.entity_id
_entity_poly.type
_entity_poly.pdbx_seq_one_letter_code
_entity_poly.pdbx_strand_id
1 'polypeptide(L)'
;MTHFNTLTTAALLTLLGASFSAQAYDADWKRGRVYYRSVCTSCHTAAPIGSINPSTKTKADWGAYMLTDKHAKGKETVSKYVSPEYRASIKDSNKAAAKFADTPAKELFEDIKSFLIKGAKDGDAPASCS
;
A
#
# COMPACT_ATOMS: atom_id res chain seq x y z
N MET A 1 -16.92 40.31 47.05
CA MET A 1 -16.83 39.87 45.65
C MET A 1 -15.68 38.89 45.53
N THR A 2 -15.97 37.60 45.44
CA THR A 2 -14.97 36.58 45.07
C THR A 2 -15.69 35.62 44.13
N HIS A 3 -15.42 35.80 42.84
CA HIS A 3 -16.00 35.01 41.76
C HIS A 3 -15.33 33.64 41.69
N PHE A 4 -16.17 32.64 41.44
CA PHE A 4 -15.85 31.22 41.30
C PHE A 4 -14.76 30.97 40.26
N ASN A 5 -13.66 30.36 40.69
CA ASN A 5 -12.57 29.87 39.84
C ASN A 5 -12.82 28.41 39.44
N THR A 6 -13.93 28.14 38.73
CA THR A 6 -14.34 26.78 38.29
C THR A 6 -14.52 26.68 36.77
N LEU A 7 -13.84 27.52 36.00
CA LEU A 7 -14.00 27.61 34.54
C LEU A 7 -12.78 27.15 33.73
N THR A 8 -11.81 26.48 34.33
CA THR A 8 -10.57 26.02 33.65
C THR A 8 -10.34 24.51 33.62
N THR A 9 -11.27 23.69 34.11
CA THR A 9 -11.13 22.21 34.10
C THR A 9 -12.06 21.48 33.13
N ALA A 10 -12.98 22.17 32.46
CA ALA A 10 -13.94 21.53 31.53
C ALA A 10 -13.42 21.39 30.08
N ALA A 11 -12.32 22.05 29.71
CA ALA A 11 -11.83 22.07 28.33
C ALA A 11 -10.87 20.93 27.95
N LEU A 12 -10.41 20.13 28.93
CA LEU A 12 -9.44 19.05 28.69
C LEU A 12 -10.06 17.66 28.43
N LEU A 13 -11.38 17.51 28.64
CA LEU A 13 -12.07 16.21 28.52
C LEU A 13 -12.70 15.95 27.14
N THR A 14 -12.72 16.94 26.24
CA THR A 14 -13.34 16.79 24.91
C THR A 14 -12.36 16.42 23.79
N LEU A 15 -11.04 16.41 24.04
CA LEU A 15 -10.03 16.06 23.02
C LEU A 15 -9.67 14.56 22.95
N LEU A 16 -10.24 13.71 23.82
CA LEU A 16 -9.91 12.27 23.87
C LEU A 16 -10.84 11.38 23.03
N GLY A 17 -11.80 11.94 22.29
CA GLY A 17 -12.87 11.18 21.62
C GLY A 17 -12.62 10.81 20.16
N ALA A 18 -11.53 11.24 19.54
CA ALA A 18 -11.28 11.03 18.10
C ALA A 18 -9.98 10.28 17.81
N SER A 19 -9.53 9.41 18.72
CA SER A 19 -8.64 8.31 18.36
C SER A 19 -9.43 7.34 17.50
N PHE A 20 -9.63 7.68 16.23
CA PHE A 20 -10.00 6.69 15.22
C PHE A 20 -8.90 5.64 15.25
N SER A 21 -9.16 4.55 15.96
CA SER A 21 -8.40 3.32 15.83
C SER A 21 -8.48 2.95 14.36
N ALA A 22 -7.46 3.33 13.58
CA ALA A 22 -7.20 2.70 12.31
C ALA A 22 -7.05 1.22 12.67
N GLN A 23 -8.12 0.43 12.48
CA GLN A 23 -8.04 -1.00 12.70
C GLN A 23 -6.91 -1.47 11.79
N ALA A 24 -5.88 -2.06 12.40
CA ALA A 24 -4.76 -2.59 11.65
C ALA A 24 -5.33 -3.63 10.69
N TYR A 25 -5.29 -3.31 9.41
CA TYR A 25 -5.71 -4.21 8.37
C TYR A 25 -4.70 -5.35 8.28
N ASP A 26 -5.14 -6.59 8.49
CA ASP A 26 -4.29 -7.78 8.34
C ASP A 26 -4.03 -8.06 6.85
N ALA A 27 -2.97 -7.43 6.33
CA ALA A 27 -2.62 -7.49 4.93
C ALA A 27 -2.34 -8.91 4.43
N ASP A 28 -3.00 -9.29 3.33
CA ASP A 28 -2.88 -10.58 2.67
C ASP A 28 -1.74 -10.56 1.66
N TRP A 29 -0.54 -10.91 2.11
CA TRP A 29 0.64 -10.98 1.26
C TRP A 29 0.47 -11.96 0.07
N LYS A 30 -0.39 -12.98 0.16
CA LYS A 30 -0.63 -13.91 -0.95
C LYS A 30 -1.41 -13.24 -2.05
N ARG A 31 -2.44 -12.47 -1.71
CA ARG A 31 -3.16 -11.63 -2.68
C ARG A 31 -2.24 -10.56 -3.27
N GLY A 32 -1.46 -9.90 -2.43
CA GLY A 32 -0.45 -8.93 -2.85
C GLY A 32 0.53 -9.50 -3.87
N ARG A 33 1.04 -10.72 -3.61
CA ARG A 33 1.90 -11.47 -4.55
C ARG A 33 1.24 -11.68 -5.90
N VAL A 34 -0.02 -12.14 -5.91
CA VAL A 34 -0.74 -12.42 -7.16
C VAL A 34 -0.94 -11.13 -7.95
N TYR A 35 -1.39 -10.05 -7.30
CA TYR A 35 -1.62 -8.78 -7.97
C TYR A 35 -0.31 -8.19 -8.51
N TYR A 36 0.72 -8.11 -7.67
CA TYR A 36 2.04 -7.58 -8.03
C TYR A 36 2.63 -8.28 -9.26
N ARG A 37 2.61 -9.62 -9.26
CA ARG A 37 3.17 -10.44 -10.35
C ARG A 37 2.33 -10.45 -11.61
N SER A 38 1.08 -9.99 -11.57
CA SER A 38 0.19 -9.97 -12.72
C SER A 38 0.05 -8.57 -13.31
N VAL A 39 0.09 -7.53 -12.47
CA VAL A 39 -0.18 -6.15 -12.86
C VAL A 39 1.07 -5.29 -12.88
N CYS A 40 1.95 -5.40 -11.89
CA CYS A 40 3.13 -4.54 -11.81
C CYS A 40 4.23 -5.05 -12.75
N THR A 41 4.50 -6.35 -12.74
CA THR A 41 5.54 -6.96 -13.57
C THR A 41 5.29 -6.83 -15.07
N SER A 42 4.03 -6.78 -15.54
CA SER A 42 3.71 -6.70 -16.96
C SER A 42 4.27 -5.45 -17.63
N CYS A 43 4.22 -4.29 -16.95
CA CYS A 43 4.84 -3.06 -17.43
C CYS A 43 6.35 -3.07 -17.19
N HIS A 44 6.79 -3.60 -16.05
CA HIS A 44 8.20 -3.53 -15.64
C HIS A 44 9.13 -4.49 -16.40
N THR A 45 8.62 -5.56 -16.99
CA THR A 45 9.40 -6.40 -17.92
C THR A 45 9.63 -5.72 -19.27
N ALA A 46 8.75 -4.81 -19.68
CA ALA A 46 8.87 -4.05 -20.93
C ALA A 46 9.56 -2.69 -20.75
N ALA A 47 9.68 -2.19 -19.51
CA ALA A 47 10.26 -0.88 -19.23
C ALA A 47 11.80 -0.92 -19.16
N PRO A 48 12.51 0.17 -19.52
CA PRO A 48 13.97 0.26 -19.42
C PRO A 48 14.51 0.08 -17.99
N ILE A 49 13.65 0.21 -16.98
CA ILE A 49 14.02 0.06 -15.56
C ILE A 49 14.21 -1.42 -15.18
N GLY A 50 13.74 -2.34 -16.04
CA GLY A 50 13.87 -3.78 -15.87
C GLY A 50 12.98 -4.38 -14.79
N SER A 51 13.21 -5.67 -14.53
CA SER A 51 12.45 -6.46 -13.56
C SER A 51 12.53 -5.90 -12.15
N ILE A 52 11.39 -5.88 -11.48
CA ILE A 52 11.20 -5.39 -10.10
C ILE A 52 11.17 -6.55 -9.09
N ASN A 53 12.18 -7.40 -9.07
CA ASN A 53 12.24 -8.50 -8.10
C ASN A 53 12.21 -7.96 -6.65
N PRO A 54 11.31 -8.41 -5.76
CA PRO A 54 11.28 -7.96 -4.36
C PRO A 54 12.65 -8.09 -3.67
N SER A 55 13.40 -9.15 -3.96
CA SER A 55 14.74 -9.40 -3.38
C SER A 55 15.83 -8.41 -3.79
N THR A 56 15.57 -7.48 -4.72
CA THR A 56 16.55 -6.46 -5.16
C THR A 56 16.66 -5.27 -4.20
N LYS A 57 15.73 -5.12 -3.26
CA LYS A 57 15.70 -4.01 -2.30
C LYS A 57 15.48 -4.53 -0.88
N THR A 58 15.84 -3.72 0.11
CA THR A 58 15.59 -4.05 1.52
C THR A 58 14.13 -3.78 1.91
N LYS A 59 13.71 -4.29 3.07
CA LYS A 59 12.42 -3.95 3.69
C LYS A 59 12.27 -2.44 3.86
N ALA A 60 13.34 -1.76 4.30
CA ALA A 60 13.34 -0.32 4.47
C ALA A 60 13.12 0.42 3.14
N ASP A 61 13.81 -0.01 2.08
CA ASP A 61 13.67 0.59 0.74
C ASP A 61 12.25 0.42 0.19
N TRP A 62 11.67 -0.79 0.30
CA TRP A 62 10.29 -1.04 -0.13
C TRP A 62 9.27 -0.31 0.72
N GLY A 63 9.48 -0.28 2.04
CA GLY A 63 8.65 0.46 2.98
C GLY A 63 8.63 1.95 2.63
N ALA A 64 9.79 2.53 2.37
CA ALA A 64 9.91 3.93 1.96
C ALA A 64 9.27 4.18 0.58
N TYR A 65 9.50 3.30 -0.40
CA TYR A 65 8.89 3.44 -1.73
C TYR A 65 7.36 3.45 -1.66
N MET A 66 6.77 2.48 -0.96
CA MET A 66 5.32 2.40 -0.78
C MET A 66 4.79 3.56 0.06
N LEU A 67 5.51 3.99 1.10
CA LEU A 67 5.11 5.13 1.94
C LEU A 67 5.09 6.45 1.16
N THR A 68 6.10 6.69 0.32
CA THR A 68 6.17 7.93 -0.48
C THR A 68 5.17 7.96 -1.63
N ASP A 69 4.65 6.80 -2.03
CA ASP A 69 3.67 6.64 -3.10
C ASP A 69 4.09 7.31 -4.42
N LYS A 70 5.39 7.33 -4.72
CA LYS A 70 5.94 7.94 -5.94
C LYS A 70 6.25 6.87 -6.99
N HIS A 71 5.71 7.04 -8.18
CA HIS A 71 5.99 6.22 -9.35
C HIS A 71 6.46 7.07 -10.55
N ALA A 72 7.12 6.45 -11.53
CA ALA A 72 7.62 7.12 -12.74
C ALA A 72 8.41 8.43 -12.46
N LYS A 73 9.37 8.37 -11.53
CA LYS A 73 10.16 9.54 -11.05
C LYS A 73 9.30 10.64 -10.40
N GLY A 74 8.17 10.27 -9.79
CA GLY A 74 7.26 11.18 -9.10
C GLY A 74 6.21 11.83 -9.99
N LYS A 75 6.10 11.41 -11.27
CA LYS A 75 5.05 11.89 -12.18
C LYS A 75 3.70 11.21 -11.94
N GLU A 76 3.73 10.06 -11.30
CA GLU A 76 2.57 9.19 -11.04
C GLU A 76 2.63 8.70 -9.59
N THR A 77 1.52 8.16 -9.09
CA THR A 77 1.50 7.47 -7.78
C THR A 77 1.46 5.96 -7.96
N VAL A 78 1.95 5.22 -6.97
CA VAL A 78 1.79 3.75 -6.96
C VAL A 78 0.32 3.41 -6.74
N SER A 79 -0.39 4.18 -5.89
CA SER A 79 -1.82 4.03 -5.61
C SER A 79 -2.70 4.08 -6.85
N LYS A 80 -2.32 4.86 -7.88
CA LYS A 80 -3.01 4.86 -9.17
C LYS A 80 -3.15 3.45 -9.75
N TYR A 81 -2.09 2.63 -9.66
CA TYR A 81 -2.05 1.29 -10.27
C TYR A 81 -2.80 0.20 -9.48
N VAL A 82 -3.38 0.55 -8.33
CA VAL A 82 -4.32 -0.31 -7.56
C VAL A 82 -5.74 0.26 -7.52
N SER A 83 -5.96 1.44 -8.10
CA SER A 83 -7.25 2.11 -8.11
C SER A 83 -8.34 1.26 -8.82
N PRO A 84 -9.62 1.41 -8.45
CA PRO A 84 -10.72 0.81 -9.20
C PRO A 84 -10.68 1.22 -10.69
N GLU A 85 -10.37 2.48 -10.98
CA GLU A 85 -10.35 3.03 -12.33
C GLU A 85 -9.26 2.37 -13.18
N TYR A 86 -8.05 2.23 -12.64
CA TYR A 86 -6.96 1.58 -13.35
C TYR A 86 -7.26 0.09 -13.57
N ARG A 87 -7.74 -0.62 -12.55
CA ARG A 87 -8.11 -2.04 -12.70
C ARG A 87 -9.20 -2.22 -13.75
N ALA A 88 -10.22 -1.35 -13.76
CA ALA A 88 -11.25 -1.36 -14.78
C ALA A 88 -10.68 -1.15 -16.18
N SER A 89 -9.66 -0.29 -16.34
CA SER A 89 -9.01 -0.02 -17.63
C SER A 89 -8.23 -1.21 -18.21
N ILE A 90 -7.80 -2.16 -17.37
CA ILE A 90 -6.98 -3.31 -17.79
C ILE A 90 -7.66 -4.67 -17.61
N LYS A 91 -8.87 -4.74 -17.03
CA LYS A 91 -9.53 -6.01 -16.64
C LYS A 91 -9.75 -6.98 -17.81
N ASP A 92 -9.94 -6.48 -19.02
CA ASP A 92 -10.20 -7.31 -20.20
C ASP A 92 -8.92 -8.04 -20.69
N SER A 93 -7.74 -7.52 -20.33
CA SER A 93 -6.44 -8.11 -20.70
C SER A 93 -5.67 -8.65 -19.49
N ASN A 94 -6.11 -8.38 -18.26
CA ASN A 94 -5.44 -8.78 -17.03
C ASN A 94 -6.38 -9.50 -16.06
N LYS A 95 -6.22 -10.82 -15.95
CA LYS A 95 -7.06 -11.69 -15.09
C LYS A 95 -7.00 -11.31 -13.61
N ALA A 96 -5.87 -10.79 -13.11
CA ALA A 96 -5.78 -10.35 -11.72
C ALA A 96 -6.57 -9.06 -11.50
N ALA A 97 -6.49 -8.11 -12.43
CA ALA A 97 -7.29 -6.88 -12.36
C ALA A 97 -8.79 -7.18 -12.37
N ALA A 98 -9.24 -8.13 -13.21
CA ALA A 98 -10.62 -8.61 -13.20
C ALA A 98 -10.97 -9.32 -11.89
N LYS A 99 -10.13 -10.26 -11.43
CA LYS A 99 -10.34 -11.05 -10.20
C LYS A 99 -10.48 -10.17 -8.95
N PHE A 100 -9.71 -9.10 -8.88
CA PHE A 100 -9.66 -8.24 -7.71
C PHE A 100 -10.41 -6.93 -7.93
N ALA A 101 -11.35 -6.83 -8.86
CA ALA A 101 -12.04 -5.57 -9.17
C ALA A 101 -12.70 -4.93 -7.93
N ASP A 102 -13.32 -5.75 -7.07
CA ASP A 102 -14.06 -5.29 -5.89
C ASP A 102 -13.20 -5.16 -4.62
N THR A 103 -11.91 -5.49 -4.68
CA THR A 103 -11.01 -5.31 -3.53
C THR A 103 -10.81 -3.81 -3.27
N PRO A 104 -10.95 -3.31 -2.03
CA PRO A 104 -10.65 -1.91 -1.72
C PRO A 104 -9.20 -1.56 -2.09
N ALA A 105 -8.98 -0.45 -2.78
CA ALA A 105 -7.64 -0.06 -3.26
C ALA A 105 -6.62 0.05 -2.11
N LYS A 106 -7.06 0.53 -0.94
CA LYS A 106 -6.22 0.61 0.26
C LYS A 106 -5.78 -0.77 0.76
N GLU A 107 -6.66 -1.76 0.77
CA GLU A 107 -6.30 -3.13 1.18
C GLU A 107 -5.30 -3.72 0.20
N LEU A 108 -5.57 -3.59 -1.10
CA LEU A 108 -4.70 -4.09 -2.15
C LEU A 108 -3.31 -3.43 -2.14
N PHE A 109 -3.24 -2.15 -1.80
CA PHE A 109 -1.99 -1.43 -1.60
C PHE A 109 -1.18 -2.01 -0.42
N GLU A 110 -1.84 -2.24 0.72
CA GLU A 110 -1.19 -2.84 1.90
C GLU A 110 -0.81 -4.30 1.66
N ASP A 111 -1.57 -5.06 0.90
CA ASP A 111 -1.23 -6.44 0.50
C ASP A 111 0.06 -6.49 -0.32
N ILE A 112 0.19 -5.59 -1.31
CA ILE A 112 1.39 -5.47 -2.14
C ILE A 112 2.58 -5.09 -1.27
N LYS A 113 2.41 -4.11 -0.38
CA LYS A 113 3.45 -3.72 0.58
C LYS A 113 3.87 -4.90 1.46
N SER A 114 2.91 -5.65 2.01
CA SER A 114 3.17 -6.84 2.82
C SER A 114 3.96 -7.90 2.04
N PHE A 115 3.59 -8.15 0.78
CA PHE A 115 4.35 -9.02 -0.11
C PHE A 115 5.77 -8.52 -0.39
N LEU A 116 5.94 -7.23 -0.69
CA LEU A 116 7.25 -6.62 -0.97
C LEU A 116 8.19 -6.70 0.24
N ILE A 117 7.66 -6.44 1.45
CA ILE A 117 8.42 -6.55 2.71
C ILE A 117 8.81 -8.00 2.98
N LYS A 118 7.88 -8.95 2.83
CA LYS A 118 8.15 -10.37 3.00
C LYS A 118 9.19 -10.89 2.00
N GLY A 119 9.10 -10.42 0.75
CA GLY A 119 9.95 -10.79 -0.37
C GLY A 119 11.25 -10.01 -0.49
N ALA A 120 11.50 -9.03 0.39
CA ALA A 120 12.67 -8.18 0.35
C ALA A 120 13.98 -8.98 0.52
N LYS A 121 15.12 -8.35 0.21
CA LYS A 121 16.47 -8.93 0.37
C LYS A 121 16.73 -9.47 1.77
N ASP A 122 16.27 -8.72 2.77
CA ASP A 122 16.32 -9.00 4.21
C ASP A 122 14.94 -9.38 4.78
N GLY A 123 14.02 -9.82 3.89
CA GLY A 123 12.70 -10.34 4.25
C GLY A 123 12.73 -11.81 4.63
N ASP A 124 11.64 -12.30 5.22
CA ASP A 124 11.53 -13.68 5.70
C ASP A 124 11.59 -14.72 4.57
N ALA A 125 11.25 -14.32 3.34
CA ALA A 125 11.24 -15.19 2.18
C ALA A 125 11.60 -14.39 0.92
N PRO A 126 12.89 -14.06 0.71
CA PRO A 126 13.33 -13.26 -0.44
C PRO A 126 12.78 -13.83 -1.75
N ALA A 127 12.12 -12.99 -2.55
CA ALA A 127 11.32 -13.44 -3.69
C ALA A 127 11.79 -12.83 -5.02
N SER A 128 11.71 -13.63 -6.08
CA SER A 128 11.84 -13.17 -7.47
C SER A 128 10.46 -13.09 -8.17
N CYS A 129 10.41 -12.35 -9.27
CA CYS A 129 9.24 -12.20 -10.13
C CYS A 129 9.07 -13.37 -11.13
N SER A 130 9.97 -14.35 -11.15
CA SER A 130 9.92 -15.57 -11.97
C SER A 130 8.90 -16.57 -11.45
#